data_AF-A0A1M5BH03-F1
#
_entry.id   AF-A0A1M5BH03-F1
#
_cell.length_a   1.000
_cell.length_b   1.000
_cell.length_c   1.000
_cell.angle_alpha   90.00
_cell.angle_beta   90.00
_cell.angle_gamma   90.00
#
_symmetry.space_group_name_H-M   'P 1'
#
loop_
_entity.id
_entity.type
_entity.pdbx_description
1 polymer ?
#
loop_
_entity_poly.entity_id
_entity_poly.type
_entity_poly.pdbx_seq_one_letter_code
_entity_poly.pdbx_strand_id
1 'polypeptide(L)'
;MKVRFTKDLQNFKNLENYLVIGFGLHENNLKFYLIADDNFNIGYGAAKHFEIVDDNIEGYIRRDSLNFGREFYLENKMNDLRKDLKSYLEINNPYENVKYFEEKKYPISEEYEKKMLNEDNKLSRIEGFLLFTDHYLYEKFWDDNYRESLEFYKTKSLDYLMEKKLKDPVYINKNNYKDTLLKFIEKAFGLEAYIQEKSKYYAKTLSSFIIGLFIKEITSVQRLESFYDDCFIIEY
;
A
#
# COMPACT_ATOMS: atom_id res chain seq x y z
N MET A 1 -10.06 6.91 -21.11
CA MET A 1 -11.31 7.36 -20.47
C MET A 1 -11.03 8.39 -19.39
N LYS A 2 -11.75 9.51 -19.43
CA LYS A 2 -11.68 10.59 -18.44
C LYS A 2 -13.07 11.14 -18.14
N VAL A 3 -13.22 11.72 -16.95
CA VAL A 3 -14.46 12.33 -16.49
C VAL A 3 -14.22 13.75 -15.98
N ARG A 4 -15.26 14.59 -16.02
CA ARG A 4 -15.26 15.91 -15.40
C ARG A 4 -16.39 15.98 -14.39
N PHE A 5 -16.09 16.39 -13.16
CA PHE A 5 -17.11 16.51 -12.13
C PHE A 5 -18.01 17.73 -12.39
N THR A 6 -19.33 17.55 -12.25
CA THR A 6 -20.32 18.60 -12.54
C THR A 6 -20.53 19.56 -11.38
N LYS A 7 -19.94 19.26 -10.22
CA LYS A 7 -19.91 20.09 -9.01
C LYS A 7 -18.55 19.94 -8.34
N ASP A 8 -18.12 21.00 -7.67
CA ASP A 8 -16.93 20.94 -6.82
C ASP A 8 -17.16 19.97 -5.67
N LEU A 9 -16.41 18.86 -5.67
CA LEU A 9 -16.36 17.92 -4.58
C LEU A 9 -15.07 18.15 -3.79
N GLN A 10 -15.09 17.89 -2.48
CA GLN A 10 -13.96 18.25 -1.60
C GLN A 10 -12.60 17.68 -2.07
N ASN A 11 -12.61 16.48 -2.64
CA ASN A 11 -11.41 15.75 -3.07
C ASN A 11 -11.19 15.77 -4.60
N PHE A 12 -11.98 16.54 -5.34
CA PHE A 12 -11.89 16.64 -6.81
C PHE A 12 -11.95 18.12 -7.22
N LYS A 13 -10.90 18.87 -6.87
CA LYS A 13 -10.78 20.31 -7.10
C LYS A 13 -9.59 20.69 -7.96
N ASN A 14 -8.53 19.87 -7.99
CA ASN A 14 -7.27 20.31 -8.57
C ASN A 14 -7.17 20.06 -10.08
N LEU A 15 -8.00 19.18 -10.62
CA LEU A 15 -7.99 18.81 -12.03
C LEU A 15 -9.31 19.15 -12.72
N GLU A 16 -9.21 19.59 -13.97
CA GLU A 16 -10.37 19.75 -14.84
C GLU A 16 -10.96 18.39 -15.24
N ASN A 17 -10.09 17.42 -15.54
CA ASN A 17 -10.48 16.10 -15.99
C ASN A 17 -9.74 15.02 -15.17
N TYR A 18 -10.50 14.07 -14.64
CA TYR A 18 -10.00 12.98 -13.81
C TYR A 18 -9.92 11.68 -14.59
N LEU A 19 -8.88 10.89 -14.30
CA LEU A 19 -8.69 9.58 -14.91
C LEU A 19 -9.65 8.56 -14.29
N VAL A 20 -10.34 7.81 -15.15
CA VAL A 20 -11.08 6.62 -14.74
C VAL A 20 -10.08 5.46 -14.70
N ILE A 21 -9.82 4.90 -13.53
CA ILE A 21 -8.87 3.79 -13.36
C ILE A 21 -9.51 2.46 -13.74
N GLY A 22 -10.81 2.32 -13.51
CA GLY A 22 -11.58 1.14 -13.89
C GLY A 22 -13.06 1.44 -13.96
N PHE A 23 -13.81 0.56 -14.60
CA PHE A 23 -15.26 0.67 -14.70
C PHE A 23 -15.88 -0.72 -14.92
N GLY A 24 -17.13 -0.89 -14.51
CA GLY A 24 -17.80 -2.18 -14.64
C GLY A 24 -19.29 -2.09 -14.39
N LEU A 25 -19.92 -3.26 -14.23
CA LEU A 25 -21.35 -3.39 -13.97
C LEU A 25 -21.63 -3.85 -12.54
N HIS A 26 -22.58 -3.18 -11.90
CA HIS A 26 -23.24 -3.66 -10.68
C HIS A 26 -24.23 -4.78 -10.99
N GLU A 27 -24.76 -5.42 -9.94
CA GLU A 27 -25.78 -6.47 -10.03
C GLU A 27 -27.05 -6.05 -10.79
N ASN A 28 -27.43 -4.78 -10.67
CA ASN A 28 -28.58 -4.21 -11.34
C ASN A 28 -28.25 -3.68 -12.76
N ASN A 29 -27.11 -4.07 -13.32
CA ASN A 29 -26.59 -3.62 -14.62
C ASN A 29 -26.33 -2.11 -14.73
N LEU A 30 -26.23 -1.39 -13.60
CA LEU A 30 -25.76 -0.01 -13.61
C LEU A 30 -24.24 0.04 -13.71
N LYS A 31 -23.73 0.94 -14.56
CA LYS A 31 -22.30 1.19 -14.67
C LYS A 31 -21.78 1.90 -13.43
N PHE A 32 -20.61 1.46 -12.96
CA PHE A 32 -19.82 2.16 -11.96
C PHE A 32 -18.43 2.47 -12.50
N TYR A 33 -17.81 3.49 -11.90
CA TYR A 33 -16.50 3.99 -12.30
C TYR A 33 -15.64 4.11 -11.05
N LEU A 34 -14.36 3.76 -11.20
CA LEU A 34 -13.33 3.93 -10.18
C LEU A 34 -12.49 5.11 -10.62
N ILE A 35 -12.51 6.19 -9.84
CA ILE A 35 -11.88 7.46 -10.19
C ILE A 35 -10.87 7.80 -9.11
N ALA A 36 -9.67 8.18 -9.51
CA ALA A 36 -8.65 8.69 -8.59
C ALA A 36 -8.97 10.14 -8.22
N ASP A 37 -9.04 10.41 -6.91
CA ASP A 37 -9.20 11.76 -6.37
C ASP A 37 -7.87 12.54 -6.35
N ASP A 38 -7.90 13.80 -5.90
CA ASP A 38 -6.72 14.67 -5.79
C ASP A 38 -5.63 14.14 -4.86
N ASN A 39 -5.97 13.16 -4.03
CA ASN A 39 -5.09 12.47 -3.09
C ASN A 39 -4.84 11.02 -3.52
N PHE A 40 -5.11 10.68 -4.79
CA PHE A 40 -4.89 9.36 -5.38
C PHE A 40 -5.63 8.22 -4.69
N ASN A 41 -6.64 8.53 -3.88
CA ASN A 41 -7.60 7.53 -3.42
C ASN A 41 -8.50 7.18 -4.59
N ILE A 42 -8.68 5.89 -4.81
CA ILE A 42 -9.51 5.41 -5.91
C ILE A 42 -10.87 5.07 -5.32
N GLY A 43 -11.83 5.94 -5.59
CA GLY A 43 -13.18 5.85 -5.07
C GLY A 43 -14.20 5.53 -6.16
N TYR A 44 -15.38 5.09 -5.71
CA TYR A 44 -16.53 4.98 -6.58
C TYR A 44 -17.03 6.35 -7.03
N GLY A 45 -17.10 6.52 -8.34
CA GLY A 45 -17.87 7.57 -8.97
C GLY A 45 -19.25 7.07 -9.38
N ALA A 46 -20.30 7.71 -8.84
CA ALA A 46 -21.64 7.57 -9.41
C ALA A 46 -21.80 8.57 -10.57
N ALA A 47 -22.31 8.08 -11.72
CA ALA A 47 -22.45 8.86 -12.95
C ALA A 47 -23.29 10.16 -12.81
N LYS A 48 -24.05 10.32 -11.72
CA LYS A 48 -24.77 11.57 -11.41
C LYS A 48 -23.86 12.74 -11.00
N HIS A 49 -22.60 12.48 -10.68
CA HIS A 49 -21.66 13.48 -10.16
C HIS A 49 -20.65 13.99 -11.20
N PHE A 50 -20.62 13.40 -12.39
CA PHE A 50 -19.66 13.75 -13.43
C PHE A 50 -20.23 13.48 -14.82
N GLU A 51 -19.61 14.07 -15.82
CA GLU A 51 -19.77 13.74 -17.22
C GLU A 51 -18.55 12.96 -17.73
N ILE A 52 -18.76 12.06 -18.68
CA ILE A 52 -17.66 11.39 -19.39
C ILE A 52 -17.22 12.32 -20.52
N VAL A 53 -15.99 12.81 -20.43
CA VAL A 53 -15.42 13.75 -21.43
C VAL A 53 -14.55 13.04 -22.46
N ASP A 54 -14.13 11.82 -22.15
CA ASP A 54 -13.42 10.90 -23.04
C ASP A 54 -13.86 9.48 -22.66
N ASP A 55 -14.54 8.78 -23.57
CA ASP A 55 -15.03 7.42 -23.38
C ASP A 55 -14.11 6.35 -24.00
N ASN A 56 -12.92 6.74 -24.49
CA ASN A 56 -11.98 5.81 -25.10
C ASN A 56 -11.56 4.72 -24.09
N ILE A 57 -11.82 3.47 -24.47
CA ILE A 57 -11.50 2.25 -23.72
C ILE A 57 -10.15 1.65 -24.13
N GLU A 58 -9.47 2.23 -25.11
CA GLU A 58 -8.11 1.84 -25.48
C GLU A 58 -7.19 1.95 -24.25
N GLY A 59 -6.40 0.89 -24.02
CA GLY A 59 -5.55 0.79 -22.84
C GLY A 59 -6.27 0.26 -21.59
N TYR A 60 -7.53 -0.17 -21.68
CA TYR A 60 -8.19 -0.95 -20.63
C TYR A 60 -8.23 -2.43 -21.00
N ILE A 61 -8.15 -3.28 -20.00
CA ILE A 61 -8.29 -4.72 -20.16
C ILE A 61 -9.46 -5.25 -19.34
N ARG A 62 -10.12 -6.28 -19.86
CA ARG A 62 -11.24 -6.92 -19.17
C ARG A 62 -10.73 -7.85 -18.06
N ARG A 63 -11.23 -7.65 -16.84
CA ARG A 63 -10.81 -8.33 -15.59
C ARG A 63 -12.03 -8.68 -14.73
N ASP A 64 -13.00 -9.40 -15.31
CA ASP A 64 -14.26 -9.77 -14.64
C ASP A 64 -14.06 -10.51 -13.30
N SER A 65 -12.94 -11.22 -13.16
CA SER A 65 -12.56 -11.89 -11.92
C SER A 65 -12.48 -10.93 -10.71
N LEU A 66 -12.13 -9.66 -10.94
CA LEU A 66 -12.04 -8.65 -9.89
C LEU A 66 -13.43 -8.14 -9.44
N ASN A 67 -14.46 -8.34 -10.25
CA ASN A 67 -15.85 -7.94 -9.99
C ASN A 67 -16.77 -9.16 -9.84
N PHE A 68 -16.26 -10.20 -9.17
CA PHE A 68 -17.05 -11.40 -8.83
C PHE A 68 -17.68 -12.08 -10.06
N GLY A 69 -16.96 -12.07 -11.20
CA GLY A 69 -17.41 -12.66 -12.47
C GLY A 69 -18.27 -11.73 -13.34
N ARG A 70 -18.57 -10.51 -12.89
CA ARG A 70 -19.30 -9.50 -13.67
C ARG A 70 -18.34 -8.67 -14.51
N GLU A 71 -18.88 -8.03 -15.54
CA GLU A 71 -18.09 -7.17 -16.43
C GLU A 71 -17.32 -6.12 -15.65
N PHE A 72 -16.00 -6.10 -15.86
CA PHE A 72 -15.12 -5.10 -15.29
C PHE A 72 -13.90 -4.88 -16.18
N TYR A 73 -13.54 -3.61 -16.35
CA TYR A 73 -12.37 -3.17 -17.08
C TYR A 73 -11.46 -2.40 -16.14
N LEU A 74 -10.17 -2.69 -16.22
CA LEU A 74 -9.12 -2.03 -15.47
C LEU A 74 -8.11 -1.46 -16.44
N GLU A 75 -7.61 -0.25 -16.18
CA GLU A 75 -6.56 0.34 -16.99
C GLU A 75 -5.31 -0.55 -16.96
N ASN A 76 -4.69 -0.78 -18.12
CA ASN A 76 -3.69 -1.82 -18.33
C ASN A 76 -2.44 -1.63 -17.47
N LYS A 77 -1.99 -0.38 -17.29
CA LYS A 77 -0.83 -0.07 -16.45
C LYS A 77 -1.12 -0.35 -14.97
N MET A 78 -2.33 0.00 -14.51
CA MET A 78 -2.77 -0.34 -13.16
C MET A 78 -2.83 -1.85 -12.97
N ASN A 79 -3.39 -2.56 -13.94
CA ASN A 79 -3.44 -4.02 -13.96
C ASN A 79 -2.05 -4.68 -13.84
N ASP A 80 -1.07 -4.17 -14.58
CA ASP A 80 0.29 -4.70 -14.60
C ASP A 80 1.01 -4.49 -13.26
N LEU A 81 0.78 -3.35 -12.61
CA LEU A 81 1.36 -3.01 -11.31
C LEU A 81 0.63 -3.69 -10.15
N ARG A 82 -0.66 -3.95 -10.28
CA ARG A 82 -1.55 -4.47 -9.22
C ARG A 82 -2.08 -5.87 -9.53
N LYS A 83 -1.16 -6.79 -9.85
CA LYS A 83 -1.49 -8.22 -10.09
C LYS A 83 -1.98 -8.94 -8.83
N ASP A 84 -1.76 -8.35 -7.67
CA ASP A 84 -2.18 -8.83 -6.35
C ASP A 84 -3.69 -8.73 -6.10
N LEU A 85 -4.40 -7.86 -6.84
CA LEU A 85 -5.82 -7.61 -6.62
C LEU A 85 -6.66 -8.88 -6.79
N LYS A 86 -7.48 -9.17 -5.78
CA LYS A 86 -8.52 -10.22 -5.82
C LYS A 86 -9.90 -9.62 -6.06
N SER A 87 -10.09 -8.39 -5.63
CA SER A 87 -11.30 -7.60 -5.86
C SER A 87 -10.92 -6.18 -6.24
N TYR A 88 -11.72 -5.53 -7.08
CA TYR A 88 -11.51 -4.12 -7.38
C TYR A 88 -11.68 -3.22 -6.13
N LEU A 89 -12.31 -3.70 -5.06
CA LEU A 89 -12.42 -2.97 -3.79
C LEU A 89 -11.06 -2.76 -3.10
N GLU A 90 -10.09 -3.63 -3.39
CA GLU A 90 -8.74 -3.59 -2.81
C GLU A 90 -7.85 -2.53 -3.50
N ILE A 91 -8.33 -1.92 -4.59
CA ILE A 91 -7.55 -0.95 -5.37
C ILE A 91 -7.31 0.36 -4.61
N ASN A 92 -8.11 0.65 -3.58
CA ASN A 92 -8.03 1.91 -2.84
C ASN A 92 -6.93 1.90 -1.75
N ASN A 93 -5.68 1.68 -2.17
CA ASN A 93 -4.51 1.81 -1.32
C ASN A 93 -3.52 2.79 -1.97
N PRO A 94 -3.46 4.06 -1.52
CA PRO A 94 -2.62 5.08 -2.15
C PRO A 94 -1.14 4.70 -2.14
N TYR A 95 -0.66 3.97 -1.13
CA TYR A 95 0.76 3.54 -1.04
C TYR A 95 1.14 2.51 -2.11
N GLU A 96 0.21 1.63 -2.48
CA GLU A 96 0.43 0.64 -3.53
C GLU A 96 0.29 1.23 -4.94
N ASN A 97 -0.39 2.38 -5.04
CA ASN A 97 -0.67 3.04 -6.31
C ASN A 97 0.31 4.18 -6.65
N VAL A 98 1.22 4.57 -5.75
CA VAL A 98 2.14 5.70 -5.98
C VAL A 98 2.88 5.56 -7.31
N LYS A 99 3.49 4.40 -7.55
CA LYS A 99 4.24 4.11 -8.78
C LYS A 99 3.38 4.23 -10.03
N TYR A 100 2.11 3.85 -9.96
CA TYR A 100 1.16 4.00 -11.07
C TYR A 100 0.98 5.48 -11.44
N PHE A 101 0.71 6.34 -10.46
CA PHE A 101 0.48 7.76 -10.69
C PHE A 101 1.75 8.49 -11.14
N GLU A 102 2.91 8.13 -10.59
CA GLU A 102 4.21 8.64 -11.01
C GLU A 102 4.51 8.28 -12.49
N GLU A 103 4.36 7.02 -12.87
CA GLU A 103 4.61 6.58 -14.25
C GLU A 103 3.61 7.15 -15.26
N LYS A 104 2.37 7.41 -14.82
CA LYS A 104 1.37 8.13 -15.63
C LYS A 104 1.62 9.62 -15.73
N LYS A 105 2.59 10.17 -14.98
CA LYS A 105 2.80 11.61 -14.80
C LYS A 105 1.48 12.30 -14.43
N TYR A 106 0.68 11.62 -13.62
CA TYR A 106 -0.61 12.14 -13.21
C TYR A 106 -0.36 13.34 -12.27
N PRO A 107 -1.07 14.47 -12.42
CA PRO A 107 -0.76 15.65 -11.64
C PRO A 107 -0.89 15.39 -10.14
N ILE A 108 0.13 15.79 -9.39
CA ILE A 108 0.22 15.58 -7.94
C ILE A 108 -0.20 16.86 -7.25
N SER A 109 -1.16 16.77 -6.31
CA SER A 109 -1.52 17.92 -5.48
C SER A 109 -0.43 18.21 -4.45
N GLU A 110 -0.21 19.49 -4.12
CA GLU A 110 0.74 19.86 -3.06
C GLU A 110 0.43 19.17 -1.72
N GLU A 111 -0.87 18.99 -1.44
CA GLU A 111 -1.32 18.30 -0.24
C GLU A 111 -0.90 16.83 -0.25
N TYR A 112 -1.08 16.13 -1.37
CA TYR A 112 -0.63 14.74 -1.50
C TYR A 112 0.89 14.63 -1.42
N GLU A 113 1.63 15.55 -2.06
CA GLU A 113 3.10 15.58 -1.98
C GLU A 113 3.57 15.72 -0.53
N LYS A 114 3.01 16.68 0.21
CA LYS A 114 3.34 16.93 1.63
C LYS A 114 2.88 15.82 2.58
N LYS A 115 1.76 15.14 2.29
CA LYS A 115 1.16 14.14 3.19
C LYS A 115 1.57 12.70 2.92
N MET A 116 1.75 12.35 1.65
CA MET A 116 1.89 10.96 1.19
C MET A 116 3.20 10.68 0.47
N LEU A 117 3.90 11.69 -0.09
CA LEU A 117 5.20 11.48 -0.74
C LEU A 117 6.37 11.90 0.14
N ASN A 118 6.17 12.87 1.03
CA ASN A 118 7.16 13.35 1.99
C ASN A 118 7.64 12.24 2.92
N GLU A 119 8.96 12.01 2.94
CA GLU A 119 9.59 10.95 3.71
C GLU A 119 9.43 11.15 5.23
N ASP A 120 9.66 12.37 5.74
CA ASP A 120 9.55 12.67 7.16
C ASP A 120 8.14 12.40 7.69
N ASN A 121 7.10 12.78 6.93
CA ASN A 121 5.71 12.48 7.29
C ASN A 121 5.43 10.98 7.35
N LYS A 122 5.93 10.20 6.37
CA LYS A 122 5.80 8.74 6.38
C LYS A 122 6.50 8.13 7.59
N LEU A 123 7.68 8.62 7.96
CA LEU A 123 8.41 8.18 9.14
C LEU A 123 7.63 8.47 10.41
N SER A 124 7.11 9.70 10.57
CA SER A 124 6.27 10.04 11.73
C SER A 124 5.02 9.15 11.85
N ARG A 125 4.44 8.71 10.71
CA ARG A 125 3.33 7.75 10.71
C ARG A 125 3.75 6.36 11.16
N ILE A 126 4.91 5.88 10.71
CA ILE A 126 5.47 4.60 11.15
C ILE A 126 5.78 4.66 12.65
N GLU A 127 6.48 5.70 13.12
CA GLU A 127 6.80 5.89 14.54
C GLU A 127 5.52 5.94 15.40
N GLY A 128 4.53 6.74 15.01
CA GLY A 128 3.25 6.81 15.71
C GLY A 128 2.51 5.48 15.73
N PHE A 129 2.59 4.71 14.64
CA PHE A 129 1.99 3.38 14.57
C PHE A 129 2.73 2.37 15.46
N LEU A 130 4.07 2.41 15.48
CA LEU A 130 4.90 1.55 16.32
C LEU A 130 4.60 1.74 17.80
N LEU A 131 4.52 2.99 18.28
CA LEU A 131 4.14 3.30 19.66
C LEU A 131 2.81 2.62 20.06
N PHE A 132 1.84 2.64 19.14
CA PHE A 132 0.55 2.00 19.37
C PHE A 132 0.64 0.46 19.31
N THR A 133 1.37 -0.10 18.33
CA THR A 133 1.48 -1.56 18.19
C THR A 133 2.32 -2.20 19.26
N ASP A 134 3.39 -1.55 19.72
CA ASP A 134 4.23 -2.07 20.80
C ASP A 134 3.47 -2.11 22.11
N HIS A 135 2.58 -1.14 22.37
CA HIS A 135 1.67 -1.22 23.50
C HIS A 135 0.73 -2.44 23.40
N TYR A 136 0.21 -2.72 22.20
CA TYR A 136 -0.62 -3.92 21.97
C TYR A 136 0.18 -5.23 22.11
N LEU A 137 1.40 -5.30 21.58
CA LEU A 137 2.29 -6.46 21.71
C LEU A 137 2.65 -6.69 23.18
N TYR A 138 2.96 -5.62 23.90
CA TYR A 138 3.13 -5.63 25.34
C TYR A 138 1.91 -6.26 26.00
N GLU A 139 0.70 -5.72 25.84
CA GLU A 139 -0.50 -6.28 26.51
C GLU A 139 -0.75 -7.75 26.17
N LYS A 140 -0.44 -8.16 24.93
CA LYS A 140 -0.69 -9.52 24.43
C LYS A 140 0.32 -10.55 24.92
N PHE A 141 1.59 -10.16 25.04
CA PHE A 141 2.71 -11.03 25.37
C PHE A 141 3.29 -10.74 26.75
N TRP A 142 2.64 -9.91 27.57
CA TRP A 142 3.00 -9.61 28.96
C TRP A 142 2.81 -10.83 29.86
N ASP A 143 3.77 -11.74 29.80
CA ASP A 143 4.06 -12.69 30.87
C ASP A 143 5.47 -12.37 31.41
N ASP A 144 5.80 -12.78 32.64
CA ASP A 144 6.97 -12.33 33.40
C ASP A 144 8.34 -12.64 32.74
N ASN A 145 8.36 -13.36 31.61
CA ASN A 145 9.57 -13.88 30.98
C ASN A 145 9.75 -13.54 29.48
N TYR A 146 8.81 -12.87 28.82
CA TYR A 146 8.89 -12.62 27.36
C TYR A 146 8.23 -11.32 26.95
N ARG A 147 8.84 -10.60 25.99
CA ARG A 147 8.24 -9.42 25.34
C ARG A 147 8.65 -9.38 23.88
N GLU A 148 7.72 -8.93 23.04
CA GLU A 148 7.93 -8.66 21.63
C GLU A 148 7.74 -7.15 21.39
N SER A 149 8.59 -6.56 20.57
CA SER A 149 8.47 -5.18 20.12
C SER A 149 8.98 -5.05 18.69
N LEU A 150 8.49 -4.04 17.98
CA LEU A 150 8.91 -3.71 16.63
C LEU A 150 9.63 -2.37 16.63
N GLU A 151 10.86 -2.36 16.13
CA GLU A 151 11.64 -1.13 16.02
C GLU A 151 11.92 -0.81 14.55
N PHE A 152 11.80 0.47 14.20
CA PHE A 152 12.15 0.99 12.88
C PHE A 152 13.37 1.88 12.99
N TYR A 153 14.44 1.53 12.28
CA TYR A 153 15.68 2.29 12.28
C TYR A 153 15.91 2.95 10.94
N LYS A 154 16.10 4.27 10.97
CA LYS A 154 16.72 5.05 9.90
C LYS A 154 18.14 5.36 10.35
N THR A 155 19.15 5.22 9.49
CA THR A 155 20.57 5.62 9.73
C THR A 155 21.49 4.71 10.56
N LYS A 156 21.09 3.48 10.95
CA LYS A 156 22.11 2.50 11.40
C LYS A 156 22.94 2.06 10.18
N SER A 157 24.27 2.23 10.21
CA SER A 157 25.09 1.64 9.14
C SER A 157 24.93 0.11 9.22
N LEU A 158 24.60 -0.51 8.08
CA LEU A 158 24.46 -1.96 7.97
C LEU A 158 25.66 -2.67 8.63
N ASP A 159 26.86 -2.11 8.50
CA ASP A 159 28.09 -2.57 9.12
C ASP A 159 27.96 -2.86 10.62
N TYR A 160 27.31 -1.98 11.38
CA TYR A 160 27.11 -2.19 12.83
C TYR A 160 26.20 -3.40 13.12
N LEU A 161 25.14 -3.58 12.34
CA LEU A 161 24.26 -4.75 12.47
C LEU A 161 24.99 -6.02 12.03
N MET A 162 25.79 -5.93 10.98
CA MET A 162 26.59 -7.02 10.43
C MET A 162 27.67 -7.52 11.39
N GLU A 163 28.28 -6.64 12.18
CA GLU A 163 29.24 -7.02 13.23
C GLU A 163 28.59 -7.89 14.33
N LYS A 164 27.28 -7.72 14.57
CA LYS A 164 26.53 -8.42 15.63
C LYS A 164 25.73 -9.62 15.14
N LYS A 165 25.95 -10.04 13.89
CA LYS A 165 25.19 -11.12 13.27
C LYS A 165 25.50 -12.47 13.94
N LEU A 166 24.45 -13.27 14.14
CA LEU A 166 24.58 -14.67 14.54
C LEU A 166 24.86 -15.57 13.33
N LYS A 167 24.39 -15.15 12.16
CA LYS A 167 24.49 -15.87 10.88
C LYS A 167 24.66 -14.89 9.75
N ASP A 168 25.15 -15.36 8.61
CA ASP A 168 25.20 -14.56 7.40
C ASP A 168 23.81 -14.07 6.98
N PRO A 169 23.68 -12.82 6.48
CA PRO A 169 22.41 -12.30 6.02
C PRO A 169 21.82 -13.17 4.90
N VAL A 170 20.51 -13.35 4.96
CA VAL A 170 19.77 -14.02 3.90
C VAL A 170 19.20 -12.97 2.97
N TYR A 171 19.69 -12.92 1.75
CA TYR A 171 19.17 -12.03 0.72
C TYR A 171 17.77 -12.46 0.29
N ILE A 172 16.86 -11.50 0.23
CA ILE A 172 15.48 -11.69 -0.18
C ILE A 172 15.33 -11.16 -1.61
N ASN A 173 14.63 -11.91 -2.45
CA ASN A 173 14.31 -11.46 -3.80
C ASN A 173 13.44 -10.20 -3.72
N LYS A 174 13.91 -9.10 -4.34
CA LYS A 174 13.20 -7.81 -4.40
C LYS A 174 11.78 -7.93 -4.94
N ASN A 175 11.48 -8.91 -5.80
CA ASN A 175 10.13 -9.09 -6.33
C ASN A 175 9.15 -9.66 -5.29
N ASN A 176 9.66 -10.31 -4.24
CA ASN A 176 8.86 -11.01 -3.23
C ASN A 176 8.96 -10.36 -1.84
N TYR A 177 9.65 -9.22 -1.72
CA TYR A 177 9.95 -8.63 -0.41
C TYR A 177 8.68 -8.21 0.34
N LYS A 178 7.63 -7.74 -0.37
CA LYS A 178 6.37 -7.28 0.25
C LYS A 178 5.70 -8.40 1.06
N ASP A 179 5.56 -9.57 0.44
CA ASP A 179 5.00 -10.76 1.10
C ASP A 179 5.89 -11.25 2.24
N THR A 180 7.21 -11.14 2.07
CA THR A 180 8.18 -11.58 3.09
C THR A 180 8.19 -10.63 4.29
N LEU A 181 8.10 -9.32 4.06
CA LEU A 181 7.96 -8.28 5.07
C LEU A 181 6.66 -8.45 5.84
N LEU A 182 5.55 -8.66 5.14
CA LEU A 182 4.26 -8.90 5.79
C LEU A 182 4.34 -10.12 6.73
N LYS A 183 4.85 -11.26 6.24
CA LYS A 183 5.01 -12.47 7.06
C LYS A 183 5.95 -12.26 8.24
N PHE A 184 7.03 -11.52 8.03
CA PHE A 184 7.97 -11.16 9.08
C PHE A 184 7.27 -10.38 10.20
N ILE A 185 6.47 -9.37 9.85
CA ILE A 185 5.67 -8.60 10.81
C ILE A 185 4.58 -9.47 11.46
N GLU A 186 3.86 -10.29 10.67
CA GLU A 186 2.80 -11.16 11.17
C GLU A 186 3.30 -12.16 12.24
N LYS A 187 4.54 -12.63 12.10
CA LYS A 187 5.22 -13.47 13.09
C LYS A 187 5.36 -12.76 14.44
N ALA A 188 5.79 -11.50 14.46
CA ALA A 188 5.89 -10.71 15.69
C ALA A 188 4.53 -10.56 16.40
N PHE A 189 3.42 -10.56 15.65
CA PHE A 189 2.07 -10.56 16.23
C PHE A 189 1.54 -11.95 16.64
N GLY A 190 2.31 -13.02 16.48
CA GLY A 190 1.94 -14.39 16.88
C GLY A 190 0.78 -14.99 16.06
N LEU A 191 0.65 -14.60 14.79
CA LEU A 191 -0.47 -15.01 13.93
C LEU A 191 -0.49 -16.50 13.54
N GLU A 192 0.56 -17.27 13.88
CA GLU A 192 0.65 -18.71 13.64
C GLU A 192 -0.24 -19.54 14.60
N ALA A 193 -0.65 -18.98 15.75
CA ALA A 193 -1.33 -19.74 16.80
C ALA A 193 -2.87 -19.56 16.81
N TYR A 194 -3.39 -18.37 16.53
CA TYR A 194 -4.83 -18.07 16.46
C TYR A 194 -5.09 -16.87 15.55
N ILE A 195 -6.03 -16.98 14.61
CA ILE A 195 -6.40 -15.86 13.73
C ILE A 195 -7.13 -14.80 14.55
N GLN A 196 -6.42 -13.73 14.90
CA GLN A 196 -7.02 -12.51 15.46
C GLN A 196 -7.05 -11.44 14.36
N GLU A 197 -8.25 -10.99 13.97
CA GLU A 197 -8.44 -9.99 12.92
C GLU A 197 -7.65 -8.70 13.18
N LYS A 198 -7.55 -8.29 14.45
CA LYS A 198 -6.81 -7.10 14.88
C LYS A 198 -5.30 -7.21 14.60
N SER A 199 -4.69 -8.35 14.88
CA SER A 199 -3.27 -8.60 14.56
C SER A 199 -3.00 -8.59 13.06
N LYS A 200 -3.90 -9.19 12.25
CA LYS A 200 -3.79 -9.15 10.78
C LYS A 200 -3.91 -7.73 10.24
N TYR A 201 -4.85 -6.95 10.77
CA TYR A 201 -5.02 -5.56 10.40
C TYR A 201 -3.76 -4.74 10.70
N TYR A 202 -3.16 -4.90 11.88
CA TYR A 202 -1.95 -4.15 12.24
C TYR A 202 -0.74 -4.53 11.40
N ALA A 203 -0.52 -5.83 11.17
CA ALA A 203 0.58 -6.28 10.33
C ALA A 203 0.49 -5.73 8.89
N LYS A 204 -0.71 -5.82 8.29
CA LYS A 204 -0.97 -5.25 6.96
C LYS A 204 -0.79 -3.73 6.89
N THR A 205 -1.23 -3.03 7.94
CA THR A 205 -1.14 -1.57 8.01
C THR A 205 0.32 -1.13 8.11
N LEU A 206 1.10 -1.71 9.03
CA LEU A 206 2.54 -1.41 9.18
C LEU A 206 3.32 -1.74 7.90
N SER A 207 3.08 -2.92 7.32
CA SER A 207 3.72 -3.33 6.07
C SER A 207 3.43 -2.32 4.95
N SER A 208 2.18 -1.85 4.82
CA SER A 208 1.81 -0.85 3.81
C SER A 208 2.52 0.49 4.01
N PHE A 209 2.64 0.96 5.26
CA PHE A 209 3.37 2.20 5.56
C PHE A 209 4.85 2.09 5.21
N ILE A 210 5.49 0.98 5.59
CA ILE A 210 6.89 0.71 5.27
C ILE A 210 7.08 0.65 3.75
N ILE A 211 6.22 -0.10 3.03
CA ILE A 211 6.25 -0.17 1.55
C ILE A 211 6.11 1.22 0.93
N GLY A 212 5.29 2.09 1.50
CA GLY A 212 5.09 3.47 1.05
C GLY A 212 6.34 4.35 1.09
N LEU A 213 7.37 4.00 1.88
CA LEU A 213 8.66 4.71 1.86
C LEU A 213 9.43 4.47 0.55
N PHE A 214 9.33 3.26 0.00
CA PHE A 214 10.18 2.78 -1.08
C PHE A 214 9.59 3.06 -2.47
N ILE A 215 9.40 4.34 -2.78
CA ILE A 215 9.05 4.78 -4.14
C ILE A 215 10.24 4.58 -5.09
N LYS A 216 11.45 4.80 -4.57
CA LYS A 216 12.71 4.61 -5.29
C LYS A 216 13.06 3.13 -5.42
N GLU A 217 13.99 2.85 -6.34
CA GLU A 217 14.42 1.49 -6.61
C GLU A 217 15.15 0.89 -5.41
N ILE A 218 14.56 -0.15 -4.84
CA ILE A 218 15.18 -0.96 -3.79
C ILE A 218 16.47 -1.56 -4.35
N THR A 219 17.61 -1.33 -3.71
CA THR A 219 18.93 -1.82 -4.10
C THR A 219 19.24 -3.18 -3.49
N SER A 220 18.78 -3.46 -2.28
CA SER A 220 18.86 -4.80 -1.67
C SER A 220 17.79 -5.02 -0.59
N VAL A 221 17.47 -6.29 -0.32
CA VAL A 221 16.62 -6.70 0.80
C VAL A 221 17.27 -7.88 1.49
N GLN A 222 17.36 -7.85 2.82
CA GLN A 222 18.09 -8.84 3.60
C GLN A 222 17.34 -9.15 4.89
N ARG A 223 17.45 -10.39 5.36
CA ARG A 223 17.12 -10.77 6.74
C ARG A 223 18.39 -11.05 7.51
N LEU A 224 18.48 -10.50 8.71
CA LEU A 224 19.64 -10.62 9.57
C LEU A 224 19.19 -10.98 10.98
N GLU A 225 19.69 -12.09 11.51
CA GLU A 225 19.47 -12.48 12.90
C GLU A 225 20.71 -12.06 13.70
N SER A 226 20.51 -11.24 14.72
CA SER A 226 21.54 -10.80 15.66
C SER A 226 21.27 -11.35 17.06
N PHE A 227 22.18 -11.12 18.01
CA PHE A 227 21.98 -11.52 19.41
C PHE A 227 20.73 -10.90 20.07
N TYR A 228 20.27 -9.76 19.56
CA TYR A 228 19.20 -8.97 20.18
C TYR A 228 17.95 -8.92 19.30
N ASP A 229 18.14 -8.88 17.98
CA ASP A 229 17.09 -8.54 17.02
C ASP A 229 17.05 -9.52 15.84
N ASP A 230 15.85 -9.88 15.40
CA ASP A 230 15.58 -10.41 14.06
C ASP A 230 15.23 -9.22 13.17
N CYS A 231 16.07 -8.91 12.19
CA CYS A 231 15.97 -7.69 11.40
C CYS A 231 15.53 -7.98 9.96
N PHE A 232 14.64 -7.13 9.45
CA PHE A 232 14.31 -7.03 8.03
C PHE A 232 14.87 -5.71 7.47
N ILE A 233 15.90 -5.80 6.64
CA ILE A 233 16.66 -4.65 6.15
C ILE A 233 16.30 -4.39 4.68
N ILE A 234 15.94 -3.15 4.36
CA ILE A 234 15.61 -2.69 3.01
C ILE A 234 16.49 -1.48 2.67
N GLU A 235 17.23 -1.58 1.58
CA GLU A 235 18.08 -0.51 1.05
C GLU A 235 17.44 0.05 -0.24
N TYR A 236 17.39 1.38 -0.41
CA TYR A 236 16.66 2.08 -1.48
C TYR A 236 17.19 3.50 -1.74
#